data_AF-A0A154PCM5-F1
#
_entry.id   AF-A0A154PCM5-F1
#
_cell.length_a   1.000
_cell.length_b   1.000
_cell.length_c   1.000
_cell.angle_alpha   90.00
_cell.angle_beta   90.00
_cell.angle_gamma   90.00
#
_symmetry.space_group_name_H-M   'P 1'
#
loop_
_entity.id
_entity.type
_entity.pdbx_description
1 polymer ?
#
loop_
_entity_poly.entity_id
_entity_poly.type
_entity_poly.pdbx_seq_one_letter_code
_entity_poly.pdbx_strand_id
1 'polypeptide(L)'
;MENTSETDEQKNFLEECENEFKDRYTDKDSEFMKIKNMTLKRPPIVDPWYTPRYGQGRRNHSWDRRNNSYERRNNSCERRYNSGERRYNSWERHNNA
;
A
#
# COMPACT_ATOMS: atom_id res chain seq x y z
N MET A 1 33.97 9.86 -51.23
CA MET A 1 32.93 8.93 -50.75
C MET A 1 33.45 7.55 -51.05
N GLU A 2 33.94 6.85 -50.04
CA GLU A 2 34.45 5.48 -50.20
C GLU A 2 33.25 4.57 -50.42
N ASN A 3 33.11 4.03 -51.63
CA ASN A 3 32.19 2.93 -51.88
C ASN A 3 32.87 1.68 -51.32
N THR A 4 32.60 1.37 -50.06
CA THR A 4 33.01 0.10 -49.46
C THR A 4 32.19 -1.00 -50.13
N SER A 5 32.73 -1.56 -51.21
CA SER A 5 32.17 -2.76 -51.84
C SER A 5 32.19 -3.88 -50.80
N GLU A 6 31.01 -4.39 -50.46
CA GLU A 6 30.86 -5.49 -49.52
C GLU A 6 31.75 -6.67 -49.92
N THR A 7 32.50 -7.20 -48.96
CA THR A 7 33.28 -8.42 -49.16
C THR A 7 32.34 -9.58 -49.39
N ASP A 8 32.81 -10.62 -50.08
CA ASP A 8 31.95 -11.77 -50.40
C ASP A 8 31.44 -12.48 -49.14
N GLU A 9 32.21 -12.43 -48.04
CA GLU A 9 31.78 -12.91 -46.72
C GLU A 9 30.61 -12.09 -46.15
N GLN A 10 30.62 -10.77 -46.32
CA GLN A 10 29.54 -9.89 -45.86
C GLN A 10 28.26 -10.16 -46.63
N LYS A 11 28.37 -10.39 -47.94
CA LYS A 11 27.21 -10.72 -48.79
C LYS A 11 26.60 -12.06 -48.42
N ASN A 12 27.41 -13.09 -48.22
CA ASN A 12 26.92 -14.40 -47.78
C ASN A 12 26.23 -14.31 -46.41
N PHE A 13 26.79 -13.55 -45.48
CA PHE A 13 26.17 -13.34 -44.16
C PHE A 13 24.82 -12.61 -44.26
N LEU A 14 24.73 -11.60 -45.13
CA LEU A 14 23.46 -10.89 -45.37
C LEU A 14 22.44 -11.82 -46.01
N GLU A 15 22.82 -12.65 -46.99
CA GLU A 15 21.93 -13.62 -47.62
C GLU A 15 21.43 -14.67 -46.60
N GLU A 16 22.29 -15.15 -45.71
CA GLU A 16 21.90 -16.04 -44.62
C GLU A 16 20.89 -15.35 -43.68
N CYS A 17 21.16 -14.11 -43.27
CA CYS A 17 20.27 -13.32 -42.43
C CYS A 17 18.93 -13.03 -43.09
N GLU A 18 18.92 -12.68 -44.38
CA GLU A 18 17.71 -12.41 -45.15
C GLU A 18 16.82 -13.65 -45.24
N ASN A 19 17.43 -14.83 -45.41
CA ASN A 19 16.70 -16.09 -45.44
C ASN A 19 16.18 -16.50 -44.05
N GLU A 20 16.99 -16.35 -43.00
CA GLU A 20 16.61 -16.69 -41.62
C GLU A 20 15.47 -15.80 -41.12
N PHE A 21 15.54 -14.49 -41.39
CA PHE A 21 14.58 -13.51 -40.87
C PHE A 21 13.53 -13.08 -41.89
N LYS A 22 13.38 -13.79 -43.01
CA LYS A 22 12.45 -13.45 -44.10
C LYS A 22 11.01 -13.25 -43.63
N ASP A 23 10.56 -14.11 -42.71
CA ASP A 23 9.20 -14.09 -42.19
C ASP A 23 9.07 -13.23 -40.92
N ARG A 24 10.15 -12.58 -40.44
CA ARG A 24 10.13 -11.75 -39.23
C ARG A 24 9.12 -10.61 -39.35
N TYR A 25 8.33 -10.40 -38.31
CA TYR A 25 7.22 -9.40 -38.28
C TYR A 25 6.10 -9.64 -39.30
N THR A 26 6.06 -10.80 -39.97
CA THR A 26 4.93 -11.21 -40.80
C THR A 26 3.92 -12.01 -39.99
N ASP A 27 2.80 -12.38 -40.62
CA ASP A 27 1.80 -13.21 -39.96
C ASP A 27 2.26 -14.66 -39.68
N LYS A 28 3.35 -15.10 -40.32
CA LYS A 28 3.98 -16.40 -40.06
C LYS A 28 4.91 -16.37 -38.85
N ASP A 29 5.34 -15.19 -38.41
CA ASP A 29 6.18 -15.03 -37.22
C ASP A 29 5.33 -15.25 -35.96
N SER A 30 5.49 -16.44 -35.38
CA SER A 30 4.74 -16.85 -34.20
C SER A 30 5.05 -15.99 -32.96
N GLU A 31 6.26 -15.43 -32.85
CA GLU A 31 6.65 -14.57 -31.73
C GLU A 31 6.01 -13.20 -31.87
N PHE A 32 6.08 -12.63 -33.08
CA PHE A 32 5.40 -11.38 -33.40
C PHE A 32 3.89 -11.51 -33.19
N MET A 33 3.27 -12.60 -33.65
CA MET A 33 1.84 -12.82 -33.48
C MET A 33 1.40 -12.98 -32.02
N LYS A 34 2.23 -13.62 -31.17
CA LYS A 34 1.96 -13.68 -29.73
C LYS A 34 1.91 -12.28 -29.12
N ILE A 35 2.84 -11.39 -29.50
CA ILE A 35 2.90 -10.02 -29.00
C ILE A 35 1.77 -9.16 -29.58
N LYS A 36 1.52 -9.24 -30.89
CA LYS A 36 0.46 -8.50 -31.60
C LYS A 36 -0.93 -8.81 -31.06
N ASN A 37 -1.19 -10.08 -30.73
CA ASN A 37 -2.46 -10.54 -30.16
C ASN A 37 -2.51 -10.43 -28.63
N MET A 38 -1.42 -10.01 -27.98
CA MET A 38 -1.36 -9.89 -26.54
C MET A 38 -2.29 -8.77 -26.08
N THR A 39 -3.15 -9.07 -25.10
CA THR A 39 -3.98 -8.05 -24.47
C THR A 39 -3.09 -6.98 -23.80
N LEU A 40 -3.39 -5.71 -24.04
CA LEU A 40 -2.68 -4.59 -23.42
C LEU A 40 -2.67 -4.74 -21.90
N LYS A 41 -1.49 -4.94 -21.33
CA LYS A 41 -1.31 -5.02 -19.88
C LYS A 41 -1.51 -3.64 -19.29
N ARG A 42 -2.39 -3.55 -18.29
CA ARG A 42 -2.53 -2.33 -17.49
C ARG A 42 -1.21 -2.08 -16.75
N PRO A 43 -0.77 -0.81 -16.62
CA PRO A 43 0.41 -0.49 -15.84
C PRO A 43 0.20 -0.97 -14.39
N PRO A 44 1.28 -1.35 -13.68
CA PRO A 44 1.17 -1.70 -12.28
C PRO A 44 0.70 -0.48 -11.49
N ILE A 45 -0.46 -0.60 -10.86
CA ILE A 45 -1.00 0.43 -9.96
C ILE A 45 -0.59 0.04 -8.55
N VAL A 46 0.19 0.91 -7.91
CA VAL A 46 0.60 0.75 -6.51
C VAL A 46 -0.26 1.66 -5.64
N ASP A 47 -1.15 1.07 -4.86
CA ASP A 47 -2.01 1.79 -3.92
C ASP A 47 -2.10 1.04 -2.58
N PRO A 48 -1.76 1.68 -1.43
CA PRO A 48 -1.21 3.04 -1.28
C PRO A 48 0.21 3.19 -1.80
N TRP A 49 0.47 4.25 -2.56
CA TRP A 49 1.82 4.67 -3.00
C TRP A 49 2.76 4.95 -1.81
N TYR A 50 2.19 5.36 -0.67
CA TYR A 50 2.91 5.62 0.56
C TYR A 50 2.29 4.82 1.72
N THR A 51 3.13 4.12 2.48
CA THR A 51 2.73 3.53 3.76
C THR A 51 2.84 4.59 4.85
N PRO A 52 1.72 5.03 5.47
CA PRO A 52 1.79 5.95 6.60
C PRO A 52 2.61 5.32 7.73
N ARG A 53 3.73 5.96 8.08
CA ARG A 53 4.65 5.48 9.15
C ARG A 53 3.99 5.36 10.53
N TYR A 54 2.74 5.78 10.69
CA TYR A 54 2.01 5.70 11.95
C TYR A 54 0.54 5.33 11.71
N GLY A 55 0.20 4.05 11.82
CA GLY A 55 -1.08 3.68 12.44
C GLY A 55 -2.19 3.08 11.58
N GLN A 56 -1.93 2.06 10.75
CA GLN A 56 -3.00 1.21 10.23
C GLN A 56 -2.76 -0.30 10.46
N GLY A 57 -2.41 -0.63 11.71
CA GLY A 57 -2.56 -1.97 12.28
C GLY A 57 -3.66 -2.04 13.33
N ARG A 58 -4.73 -1.23 13.22
CA ARG A 58 -5.81 -1.15 14.22
C ARG A 58 -7.21 -1.02 13.60
N ARG A 59 -7.51 -1.84 12.58
CA ARG A 59 -8.91 -2.28 12.41
C ARG A 59 -9.16 -3.24 13.59
N ASN A 60 -10.07 -2.88 14.50
CA ASN A 60 -10.61 -3.67 15.64
C ASN A 60 -10.35 -3.15 17.08
N HIS A 61 -10.16 -1.86 17.36
CA HIS A 61 -10.09 -1.38 18.78
C HIS A 61 -10.82 -0.05 19.05
N SER A 62 -11.72 0.40 18.15
CA SER A 62 -12.42 1.69 18.34
C SER A 62 -13.54 1.63 19.38
N TRP A 63 -14.07 0.45 19.66
CA TRP A 63 -15.19 0.28 20.60
C TRP A 63 -14.74 0.25 22.07
N ASP A 64 -13.54 -0.28 22.38
CA ASP A 64 -13.08 -0.43 23.78
C ASP A 64 -12.62 0.87 24.43
N ARG A 65 -12.15 1.85 23.64
CA ARG A 65 -11.65 3.12 24.18
C ARG A 65 -12.76 4.07 24.63
N ARG A 66 -13.95 3.98 24.05
CA ARG A 66 -15.09 4.83 24.48
C ARG A 66 -15.62 4.40 25.85
N ASN A 67 -15.69 3.09 26.11
CA ASN A 67 -16.15 2.57 27.40
C ASN A 67 -15.19 2.92 28.55
N ASN A 68 -13.87 2.81 28.33
CA ASN A 68 -12.86 3.17 29.33
C ASN A 68 -12.89 4.65 29.74
N SER A 69 -13.30 5.56 28.84
CA SER A 69 -13.39 6.99 29.15
C SER A 69 -14.56 7.31 30.09
N TYR A 70 -15.72 6.67 29.87
CA TYR A 70 -16.89 6.82 30.74
C TYR A 70 -16.64 6.21 32.13
N GLU A 71 -16.04 5.02 32.21
CA GLU A 71 -15.69 4.41 33.50
C GLU A 71 -14.69 5.24 34.30
N ARG A 72 -13.67 5.83 33.66
CA ARG A 72 -12.73 6.73 34.36
C ARG A 72 -13.39 8.01 34.86
N ARG A 73 -14.36 8.56 34.12
CA ARG A 73 -15.13 9.74 34.57
C ARG A 73 -16.03 9.41 35.76
N ASN A 74 -16.74 8.28 35.71
CA ASN A 74 -17.60 7.84 36.82
C ASN A 74 -16.80 7.59 38.09
N ASN A 75 -15.68 6.85 38.00
CA ASN A 75 -14.79 6.62 39.15
C ASN A 75 -14.21 7.92 39.74
N SER A 76 -13.94 8.94 38.90
CA SER A 76 -13.49 10.25 39.38
C SER A 76 -14.60 11.01 40.11
N CYS A 77 -15.82 10.95 39.61
CA CYS A 77 -16.98 11.62 40.23
C CYS A 77 -17.32 10.98 41.59
N GLU A 78 -17.30 9.65 41.66
CA GLU A 78 -17.61 8.89 42.87
C GLU A 78 -16.58 9.10 43.99
N ARG A 79 -15.29 9.21 43.64
CA ARG A 79 -14.25 9.61 44.61
C ARG A 79 -14.45 11.03 45.13
N ARG A 80 -14.88 11.97 44.29
CA ARG A 80 -15.17 13.34 44.73
C ARG A 80 -16.38 13.39 45.66
N TYR A 81 -17.43 12.62 45.34
CA TYR A 81 -18.63 12.55 46.17
C TYR A 81 -18.33 11.97 47.55
N ASN A 82 -17.66 10.80 47.61
CA ASN A 82 -17.22 10.18 48.86
C ASN A 82 -16.28 11.09 49.67
N SER A 83 -15.40 11.86 49.01
CA SER A 83 -14.55 12.82 49.71
C SER A 83 -15.33 14.00 50.28
N GLY A 84 -16.37 14.46 49.59
CA GLY A 84 -17.25 15.53 50.07
C GLY A 84 -18.07 15.08 51.27
N GLU A 85 -18.61 13.86 51.22
CA GLU A 85 -19.39 13.26 52.30
C GLU A 85 -18.56 13.05 53.57
N ARG A 86 -17.31 12.57 53.43
CA ARG A 86 -16.39 12.48 54.58
C ARG A 86 -16.09 13.84 55.21
N ARG A 87 -15.94 14.88 54.39
CA ARG A 87 -15.72 16.25 54.88
C ARG A 87 -16.96 16.80 55.58
N TYR A 88 -18.14 16.55 55.02
CA TYR A 88 -19.41 16.94 55.61
C TYR A 88 -19.63 16.26 56.97
N ASN A 89 -19.48 14.94 57.03
CA ASN A 89 -19.60 14.16 58.27
C ASN A 89 -18.56 14.57 59.33
N SER A 90 -17.35 14.96 58.90
CA SER A 90 -16.34 15.49 59.81
C SER A 90 -16.72 16.87 60.36
N TRP A 91 -17.29 17.74 59.54
CA TRP A 91 -17.74 19.06 59.96
C TRP A 91 -18.95 18.97 60.90
N GLU A 92 -19.91 18.10 60.60
CA GLU A 92 -21.10 17.87 61.41
C GLU A 92 -20.75 17.34 62.81
N ARG A 93 -19.78 16.42 62.91
CA ARG A 93 -19.24 15.94 64.20
C ARG A 93 -18.56 17.04 65.01
N HIS A 94 -17.90 17.99 64.36
CA HIS A 94 -17.22 19.09 65.04
C HIS A 94 -18.17 20.21 65.48
N ASN A 95 -19.36 20.33 64.88
CA ASN A 95 -20.33 21.39 65.21
C ASN A 95 -21.46 20.89 66.14
N ASN A 96 -21.70 19.58 66.21
CA ASN A 96 -22.67 18.95 67.11
C ASN A 96 -22.02 18.33 68.37
N ALA A 97 -20.77 18.70 68.69
CA ALA A 97 -20.07 18.38 69.95
C ALA A 97 -19.90 19.63 70.79
#